data_AF-I1CN86-F1
#
_entry.id   AF-I1CN86-F1
#
_cell.length_a   1.000
_cell.length_b   1.000
_cell.length_c   1.000
_cell.angle_alpha   90.00
_cell.angle_beta   90.00
_cell.angle_gamma   90.00
#
_symmetry.space_group_name_H-M   'P 1'
#
loop_
_entity.id
_entity.type
_entity.pdbx_description
1 polymer ?
#
loop_
_entity_poly.entity_id
_entity_poly.type
_entity_poly.pdbx_seq_one_letter_code
_entity_poly.pdbx_strand_id
1 'polypeptide(L)'
;MPKSLPYEAQMDIKSALEHDVSTDVIAKRFGVHQNTVINYANKWMPNRIRKKGGKQRLVSDITRRLIKREVLNGSLRTAKEVHLKLEEL
;
A
#
# COMPACT_ATOMS: atom_id res chain seq x y z
N MET A 1 14.92 -11.69 21.60
CA MET A 1 13.76 -11.71 20.67
C MET A 1 12.56 -11.13 21.40
N PRO A 2 11.74 -10.26 20.79
CA PRO A 2 10.48 -9.87 21.42
C PRO A 2 9.62 -11.12 21.60
N LYS A 3 8.99 -11.26 22.76
CA LYS A 3 8.10 -12.39 23.05
C LYS A 3 6.92 -12.32 22.09
N SER A 4 6.63 -13.43 21.42
CA SER A 4 5.40 -13.57 20.63
C SER A 4 4.19 -13.37 21.53
N LEU A 5 3.08 -12.91 20.95
CA LEU A 5 1.82 -12.81 21.68
C LEU A 5 1.40 -14.18 22.25
N PRO A 6 0.62 -14.22 23.33
CA PRO A 6 -0.01 -15.45 23.82
C PRO A 6 -0.73 -16.19 22.68
N TYR A 7 -0.73 -17.52 22.73
CA TYR A 7 -1.29 -18.34 21.64
C TYR A 7 -2.78 -18.04 21.41
N GLU A 8 -3.57 -17.85 22.47
CA GLU A 8 -4.98 -17.47 22.38
C GLU A 8 -5.16 -16.15 21.62
N ALA A 9 -4.40 -15.11 21.99
CA ALA A 9 -4.43 -13.83 21.28
C ALA A 9 -4.03 -13.97 19.80
N GLN A 10 -3.11 -14.89 19.47
CA GLN A 10 -2.80 -15.18 18.08
C GLN A 10 -3.98 -15.81 17.33
N MET A 11 -4.70 -16.76 17.94
CA MET A 11 -5.87 -17.40 17.32
C MET A 11 -7.03 -16.42 17.15
N ASP A 12 -7.27 -15.55 18.12
CA ASP A 12 -8.31 -14.53 18.00
C ASP A 12 -7.97 -13.49 16.92
N ILE A 13 -6.70 -13.07 16.83
CA ILE A 13 -6.23 -12.21 15.72
C ILE A 13 -6.43 -12.91 14.38
N LYS A 14 -6.13 -14.21 14.30
CA LYS A 14 -6.31 -14.99 13.08
C LYS A 14 -7.78 -15.05 12.67
N SER A 15 -8.67 -15.41 13.59
CA SER A 15 -10.12 -15.45 13.33
C SER A 15 -10.66 -14.08 12.90
N ALA A 16 -10.24 -12.99 13.55
CA ALA A 16 -10.65 -11.64 13.17
C ALA A 16 -10.17 -11.25 11.76
N LEU A 17 -8.97 -11.66 11.36
CA LEU A 17 -8.44 -11.45 10.01
C LEU A 17 -9.22 -12.26 8.96
N GLU A 18 -9.64 -13.49 9.29
CA GLU A 18 -10.47 -14.34 8.42
C GLU A 18 -11.88 -13.77 8.21
N HIS A 19 -12.38 -12.97 9.17
CA HIS A 19 -13.63 -12.22 9.06
C HIS A 19 -13.46 -10.78 8.49
N ASP A 20 -12.35 -10.52 7.80
CA ASP A 20 -12.05 -9.23 7.15
C ASP A 20 -12.08 -8.00 8.09
N VAL A 21 -11.88 -8.19 9.38
CA VAL A 21 -11.79 -7.09 10.34
C VAL A 21 -10.51 -6.28 10.08
N SER A 22 -10.63 -4.96 10.08
CA SER A 22 -9.50 -4.07 9.78
C SER A 22 -8.35 -4.21 10.79
N THR A 23 -7.10 -4.16 10.31
CA THR A 23 -5.92 -4.39 11.14
C THR A 23 -5.72 -3.35 12.24
N ASP A 24 -6.19 -2.12 12.04
CA ASP A 24 -6.17 -1.08 13.07
C ASP A 24 -7.19 -1.35 14.19
N VAL A 25 -8.37 -1.88 13.85
CA VAL A 25 -9.41 -2.26 14.82
C VAL A 25 -8.92 -3.43 15.67
N ILE A 26 -8.35 -4.46 15.04
CA ILE A 26 -7.74 -5.60 15.74
C ILE A 26 -6.61 -5.10 16.65
N ALA A 27 -5.73 -4.22 16.14
CA ALA A 27 -4.62 -3.69 16.91
C ALA A 27 -5.08 -2.95 18.18
N LYS A 28 -6.10 -2.10 18.06
CA LYS A 28 -6.73 -1.42 19.20
C LYS A 28 -7.34 -2.41 20.19
N ARG A 29 -8.06 -3.43 19.71
CA ARG A 29 -8.70 -4.44 20.57
C ARG A 29 -7.70 -5.23 21.41
N PHE A 30 -6.55 -5.58 20.83
CA PHE A 30 -5.52 -6.38 21.51
C PHE A 30 -4.43 -5.52 22.18
N GLY A 31 -4.52 -4.19 22.12
CA GLY A 31 -3.52 -3.29 22.69
C GLY A 31 -2.13 -3.44 22.07
N VAL A 32 -2.06 -3.82 20.78
CA VAL A 32 -0.80 -4.05 20.07
C VAL A 32 -0.58 -3.02 18.96
N HIS A 33 0.66 -2.86 18.53
CA HIS A 33 0.97 -2.03 17.37
C HIS A 33 0.36 -2.64 16.08
N GLN A 34 -0.18 -1.81 15.18
CA GLN A 34 -0.82 -2.28 13.94
C GLN A 34 0.11 -3.16 13.09
N ASN A 35 1.40 -2.83 13.02
CA ASN A 35 2.39 -3.65 12.32
C ASN A 35 2.49 -5.09 12.85
N THR A 36 2.21 -5.34 14.14
CA THR A 36 2.17 -6.70 14.69
C THR A 36 1.07 -7.52 14.03
N VAL A 37 -0.13 -6.93 13.92
CA VAL A 37 -1.28 -7.56 13.23
C VAL A 37 -1.00 -7.74 11.75
N ILE A 38 -0.38 -6.75 11.09
CA ILE A 38 0.02 -6.85 9.67
C ILE A 38 1.02 -7.99 9.46
N ASN A 39 1.99 -8.17 10.36
CA ASN A 39 2.96 -9.26 10.28
C ASN A 39 2.29 -10.64 10.41
N TYR A 40 1.34 -10.78 11.33
CA TYR A 40 0.53 -11.99 11.46
C TYR A 40 -0.33 -12.24 10.21
N ALA A 41 -0.99 -11.20 9.68
CA ALA A 41 -1.75 -11.29 8.45
C ALA A 41 -0.87 -11.72 7.26
N ASN A 42 0.33 -11.16 7.12
CA ASN A 42 1.28 -11.54 6.07
C ASN A 42 1.78 -12.98 6.22
N LYS A 43 1.91 -13.47 7.46
CA LYS A 43 2.32 -14.85 7.75
C LYS A 43 1.25 -15.87 7.42
N TRP A 44 -0.01 -15.59 7.74
CA TRP A 44 -1.12 -16.56 7.60
C TRP A 44 -1.92 -16.42 6.31
N MET A 45 -1.93 -15.23 5.70
CA MET A 45 -2.72 -14.92 4.50
C MET A 45 -1.80 -14.40 3.38
N PRO A 46 -0.92 -15.23 2.81
CA PRO A 46 0.08 -14.79 1.83
C PRO A 46 -0.55 -14.20 0.56
N ASN A 47 -1.75 -14.65 0.19
CA ASN A 47 -2.50 -14.20 -0.99
C ASN A 47 -3.42 -12.99 -0.73
N ARG A 48 -3.39 -12.40 0.48
CA ARG A 48 -4.22 -11.23 0.79
C ARG A 48 -3.84 -10.06 -0.11
N ILE A 49 -4.85 -9.41 -0.71
CA ILE A 49 -4.66 -8.19 -1.49
C ILE A 49 -4.06 -7.12 -0.57
N ARG A 50 -2.80 -6.79 -0.81
CA ARG A 50 -2.09 -5.77 -0.05
C ARG A 50 -2.54 -4.40 -0.57
N LYS A 51 -2.91 -3.49 0.33
CA LYS A 51 -2.87 -2.06 -0.02
C LYS A 51 -1.41 -1.76 -0.37
N LYS A 52 -1.14 -1.55 -1.67
CA LYS A 52 0.21 -1.32 -2.18
C LYS A 52 0.76 -0.09 -1.45
N GLY A 53 1.73 -0.30 -0.58
CA GLY A 53 2.42 0.81 0.10
C GLY A 53 3.11 1.68 -0.95
N GLY A 54 2.84 2.97 -0.91
CA GLY A 54 3.41 3.96 -1.84
C GLY A 54 2.52 5.17 -2.00
N LYS A 55 3.10 6.31 -2.41
CA LYS A 55 2.30 7.48 -2.84
C LYS A 55 1.37 7.04 -3.96
N GLN A 56 0.09 7.39 -3.84
CA GLN A 56 -0.84 7.31 -4.96
C GLN A 56 -0.25 8.12 -6.11
N ARG A 57 -0.05 7.47 -7.25
CA ARG A 57 0.43 8.12 -8.46
C ARG A 57 -0.80 8.63 -9.20
N LEU A 58 -0.87 9.94 -9.39
CA LEU A 58 -1.91 10.58 -10.22
C LEU A 58 -1.76 10.20 -11.71
N VAL A 59 -0.53 9.86 -12.12
CA VAL A 59 -0.18 9.54 -13.51
C VAL A 59 0.32 8.10 -13.59
N SER A 60 -0.17 7.35 -14.58
CA SER A 60 0.25 5.97 -14.82
C SER A 60 1.75 5.87 -15.14
N ASP A 61 2.35 4.70 -14.93
CA ASP A 61 3.75 4.46 -15.27
C ASP A 61 4.06 4.58 -16.76
N ILE A 62 3.07 4.26 -17.61
CA ILE A 62 3.18 4.36 -19.07
C ILE A 62 3.19 5.84 -19.47
N THR A 63 2.19 6.60 -19.03
CA THR A 63 2.06 8.04 -19.30
C THR A 63 3.30 8.80 -18.81
N ARG A 64 3.82 8.48 -17.61
CA ARG A 64 5.04 9.10 -17.08
C ARG A 64 6.25 8.84 -17.98
N ARG A 65 6.39 7.63 -18.54
CA ARG A 65 7.51 7.30 -19.44
C ARG A 65 7.41 8.05 -20.77
N LEU A 66 6.20 8.23 -21.31
CA LEU A 66 5.96 8.99 -22.54
C LEU A 66 6.34 10.46 -22.35
N ILE A 67 5.77 11.12 -21.33
CA ILE A 67 6.11 12.52 -21.00
C ILE A 67 7.61 12.69 -20.77
N LYS A 68 8.26 11.75 -20.05
CA LYS A 68 9.70 11.81 -19.83
C LYS A 68 10.49 11.77 -21.14
N ARG A 69 10.09 10.95 -22.12
CA ARG A 69 10.74 10.95 -23.44
C ARG A 69 10.56 12.28 -24.16
N GLU A 70 9.36 12.85 -24.15
CA GLU A 70 9.10 14.14 -24.82
C GLU A 70 9.88 15.29 -24.19
N VAL A 71 10.06 15.28 -22.86
CA VAL A 71 10.92 16.25 -22.15
C VAL A 71 12.39 16.04 -22.55
N LEU A 72 12.89 14.79 -22.55
CA LEU A 72 14.27 14.49 -22.93
C LEU A 72 14.57 14.83 -24.40
N ASN A 73 13.59 14.66 -25.28
CA ASN A 73 13.69 15.03 -26.69
C ASN A 73 13.55 16.54 -26.93
N GLY A 74 13.25 17.33 -25.89
CA GLY A 74 13.08 18.78 -25.96
C GLY A 74 11.76 19.23 -26.59
N SER A 75 10.81 18.32 -26.78
CA SER A 75 9.45 18.58 -27.27
C SER A 75 8.57 19.25 -26.20
N LEU A 76 8.79 18.92 -24.92
CA LEU A 76 8.16 19.57 -23.78
C LEU A 76 9.24 20.25 -22.94
N ARG A 77 9.30 21.58 -22.95
CA ARG A 77 10.36 22.36 -22.32
C ARG A 77 9.94 22.97 -21.00
N THR A 78 8.64 23.16 -20.80
CA THR A 78 8.08 23.80 -19.61
C THR A 78 7.14 22.88 -18.85
N ALA A 79 7.01 23.11 -17.54
CA ALA A 79 6.03 22.40 -16.73
C ALA A 79 4.59 22.63 -17.21
N LYS A 80 4.30 23.79 -17.82
CA LYS A 80 2.99 24.12 -18.39
C LYS A 80 2.66 23.23 -19.59
N GLU A 81 3.61 23.04 -20.51
CA GLU A 81 3.44 22.14 -21.66
C GLU A 81 3.25 20.69 -21.21
N VAL A 82 4.02 20.25 -20.21
CA VAL A 82 3.83 18.92 -19.60
C VAL A 82 2.45 18.76 -19.00
N HIS A 83 1.96 19.77 -18.29
CA HIS A 83 0.62 19.74 -17.68
C HIS A 83 -0.48 19.67 -18.73
N LEU A 84 -0.46 20.53 -19.75
CA LEU A 84 -1.41 20.49 -20.85
C LEU A 84 -1.39 19.12 -21.55
N LYS A 85 -0.19 18.56 -21.78
CA LYS A 85 -0.08 17.25 -22.42
C LYS A 85 -0.66 16.12 -21.57
N LEU A 86 -0.57 16.24 -20.25
CA LEU A 86 -1.18 15.29 -19.31
C LEU A 86 -2.71 15.43 -19.24
N GLU A 87 -3.28 16.59 -19.54
CA GLU A 87 -4.74 16.79 -19.62
C GLU A 87 -5.33 16.25 -20.93
N GLU A 88 -4.53 16.14 -22.00
CA GLU A 88 -4.94 15.56 -23.29
C GLU A 88 -4.99 14.02 -23.32
N LEU A 89 -4.32 13.34 -22.37
CA LEU A 89 -4.09 11.89 -22.36
C LEU A 89 -4.99 11.15 -21.37
#